data_AF-A0A8J6KJA2-F1
#
_entry.id   AF-A0A8J6KJA2-F1
#
_cell.length_a   1.000
_cell.length_b   1.000
_cell.length_c   1.000
_cell.angle_alpha   90.00
_cell.angle_beta   90.00
_cell.angle_gamma   90.00
#
_symmetry.space_group_name_H-M   'P 1'
#
loop_
_entity.id
_entity.type
_entity.pdbx_description
1 polymer ?
#
loop_
_entity_poly.entity_id
_entity_poly.type
_entity_poly.pdbx_seq_one_letter_code
_entity_poly.pdbx_strand_id
1 'polypeptide(L)'
;MVAALALEKNLNQNLLDLQSLDSAQTDPHLCDFLENHFLDKEVKVIKKMGNHLTNLRRIKSPCLLMPRSALKPTDGSPQCWLSWCRDQVSMLVG
;
A
#
# COMPACT_ATOMS: atom_id res chain seq x y z
N MET A 1 2.46 -8.75 4.69
CA MET A 1 1.96 -7.94 3.55
C MET A 1 2.99 -6.92 3.04
N VAL A 2 3.69 -6.16 3.90
CA VAL A 2 4.77 -5.23 3.46
C VAL A 2 5.92 -5.98 2.77
N ALA A 3 6.40 -7.08 3.36
CA ALA A 3 7.44 -7.92 2.74
C ALA A 3 7.00 -8.49 1.38
N ALA A 4 5.77 -8.99 1.28
CA ALA A 4 5.22 -9.49 0.02
C ALA A 4 5.12 -8.38 -1.04
N LEU A 5 4.67 -7.16 -0.68
CA LEU A 5 4.65 -6.03 -1.62
C LEU A 5 6.05 -5.64 -2.11
N ALA A 6 7.07 -5.76 -1.27
CA ALA A 6 8.46 -5.53 -1.67
C ALA A 6 8.94 -6.61 -2.66
N LEU A 7 8.53 -7.86 -2.46
CA LEU A 7 8.80 -8.96 -3.39
C LEU A 7 8.15 -8.71 -4.75
N GLU A 8 6.85 -8.38 -4.81
CA GLU A 8 6.17 -8.11 -6.09
C GLU A 8 6.81 -6.94 -6.84
N LYS A 9 7.20 -5.88 -6.13
CA LYS A 9 7.92 -4.76 -6.75
C LYS A 9 9.27 -5.17 -7.33
N ASN A 10 9.99 -6.07 -6.66
CA ASN A 10 11.25 -6.59 -7.15
C ASN A 10 11.03 -7.50 -8.38
N LEU A 11 10.02 -8.37 -8.35
CA LEU A 11 9.64 -9.20 -9.49
C LEU A 11 9.26 -8.34 -10.71
N ASN A 12 8.44 -7.31 -10.52
CA ASN A 12 8.09 -6.37 -11.58
C ASN A 12 9.32 -5.64 -12.15
N GLN A 13 10.29 -5.26 -11.30
CA GLN A 13 11.54 -4.67 -11.79
C GLN A 13 12.35 -5.67 -12.63
N ASN A 14 12.52 -6.90 -12.15
CA ASN A 14 13.24 -7.94 -12.90
C ASN A 14 12.59 -8.25 -14.25
N LEU A 15 11.24 -8.21 -14.32
CA LEU A 15 10.51 -8.40 -15.57
C LEU A 15 10.71 -7.24 -16.55
N LEU A 16 10.75 -5.99 -16.06
CA LEU A 16 11.07 -4.83 -16.88
C LEU A 16 12.52 -4.88 -17.39
N ASP A 17 13.45 -5.29 -16.54
CA ASP A 17 14.86 -5.45 -16.92
C ASP A 17 15.00 -6.53 -17.99
N LEU A 18 14.30 -7.67 -17.85
CA LEU A 18 14.26 -8.72 -18.87
C LEU A 18 13.68 -8.20 -20.19
N GLN A 19 12.54 -7.49 -20.15
CA GLN A 19 11.94 -6.90 -21.36
C GLN A 19 12.90 -5.92 -22.06
N SER A 20 13.70 -5.16 -21.29
CA SER A 20 14.69 -4.25 -21.84
C SER A 20 15.84 -4.98 -22.56
N LEU A 21 16.25 -6.13 -22.03
CA LEU A 21 17.27 -7.00 -22.65
C LEU A 21 16.74 -7.65 -23.93
N ASP A 22 15.52 -8.18 -23.90
CA ASP A 22 14.89 -8.83 -25.05
C ASP A 22 14.57 -7.83 -26.17
N SER A 23 14.19 -6.60 -25.81
CA SER A 23 14.04 -5.49 -26.75
C SER A 23 15.36 -5.16 -27.46
N ALA A 24 16.49 -5.24 -26.74
CA ALA A 24 17.82 -5.07 -27.36
C ALA A 24 18.21 -6.26 -28.24
N GLN A 25 17.74 -7.48 -27.91
CA GLN A 25 17.97 -8.69 -28.69
C GLN A 25 16.99 -8.85 -29.87
N THR A 26 16.02 -7.94 -30.01
CA THR A 26 15.01 -7.87 -31.09
C THR A 26 14.15 -9.15 -31.18
N ASP A 27 13.71 -9.71 -30.05
CA ASP A 27 12.66 -10.75 -30.03
C ASP A 27 11.30 -10.13 -29.71
N PRO A 28 10.47 -9.80 -30.72
CA PRO A 28 9.18 -9.15 -30.49
C PRO A 28 8.18 -10.09 -29.83
N HIS A 29 8.30 -11.40 -30.04
CA HIS A 29 7.38 -12.39 -29.49
C HIS A 29 7.56 -12.52 -27.98
N LEU A 30 8.82 -12.49 -27.51
CA LEU A 30 9.11 -12.51 -26.09
C LEU A 30 8.67 -11.22 -25.38
N CYS A 31 8.88 -10.06 -26.00
CA CYS A 31 8.35 -8.78 -25.49
C CYS A 31 6.83 -8.80 -25.34
N ASP A 32 6.09 -9.20 -26.38
CA ASP A 32 4.63 -9.29 -26.34
C ASP A 32 4.15 -10.30 -25.27
N PHE A 33 4.87 -11.40 -25.09
CA PHE A 33 4.57 -12.39 -24.07
C PHE A 33 4.75 -11.82 -22.65
N LEU A 34 5.87 -11.15 -22.39
CA LEU A 34 6.14 -10.54 -21.08
C LEU A 34 5.13 -9.45 -20.73
N GLU A 35 4.76 -8.62 -21.70
CA GLU A 35 3.82 -7.52 -21.51
C GLU A 35 2.40 -8.03 -21.21
N ASN A 36 1.89 -8.96 -22.03
CA ASN A 36 0.50 -9.44 -21.92
C ASN A 36 0.31 -10.46 -20.79
N HIS A 37 1.31 -11.27 -20.47
CA HIS A 37 1.14 -12.36 -19.51
C HIS A 37 1.63 -12.04 -18.10
N PHE A 38 2.57 -11.11 -17.93
CA PHE A 38 3.21 -10.83 -16.65
C PHE A 38 3.07 -9.37 -16.21
N LEU A 39 3.54 -8.40 -17.00
CA LEU A 39 3.64 -7.00 -16.57
C LEU A 39 2.28 -6.39 -16.20
N ASP A 40 1.24 -6.59 -17.02
CA ASP A 40 -0.11 -6.10 -16.69
C ASP A 40 -0.66 -6.73 -15.39
N LYS A 41 -0.35 -8.00 -15.12
CA LYS A 41 -0.79 -8.70 -13.90
C LYS A 41 -0.03 -8.20 -12.67
N GLU A 42 1.28 -8.06 -12.76
CA GLU A 42 2.13 -7.58 -11.66
C GLU A 42 1.71 -6.18 -11.20
N VAL A 43 1.50 -5.25 -12.14
CA VAL A 43 1.04 -3.90 -11.84
C VAL A 43 -0.32 -3.92 -11.10
N LYS A 44 -1.24 -4.79 -11.51
CA LYS A 44 -2.54 -4.97 -10.84
C LYS A 44 -2.39 -5.52 -9.43
N VAL A 45 -1.51 -6.51 -9.23
CA VAL A 45 -1.22 -7.12 -7.91
C VAL A 45 -0.61 -6.07 -6.96
N ILE A 46 0.44 -5.38 -7.39
CA ILE A 46 1.11 -4.31 -6.62
C ILE A 46 0.11 -3.24 -6.20
N LYS A 47 -0.75 -2.78 -7.12
CA LYS A 47 -1.80 -1.78 -6.83
C LYS A 47 -2.79 -2.28 -5.78
N LYS A 48 -3.28 -3.52 -5.93
CA LYS A 48 -4.24 -4.11 -4.99
C LYS A 48 -3.64 -4.27 -3.60
N MET A 49 -2.40 -4.75 -3.51
CA MET A 49 -1.68 -4.89 -2.24
C MET A 49 -1.37 -3.54 -1.58
N GLY A 50 -0.98 -2.53 -2.38
CA GLY A 50 -0.79 -1.17 -1.90
C GLY A 50 -2.07 -0.58 -1.30
N ASN A 51 -3.22 -0.79 -1.96
CA ASN A 51 -4.52 -0.36 -1.45
C ASN A 51 -4.89 -1.06 -0.14
N HIS A 52 -4.67 -2.37 -0.03
CA HIS A 52 -4.90 -3.11 1.21
C HIS A 52 -4.02 -2.59 2.34
N LEU A 53 -2.74 -2.32 2.08
CA LEU A 53 -1.84 -1.75 3.08
C LEU A 53 -2.30 -0.35 3.54
N THR A 54 -2.71 0.52 2.61
CA THR A 54 -3.23 1.85 2.94
C THR A 54 -4.51 1.76 3.77
N ASN A 55 -5.44 0.86 3.42
CA ASN A 55 -6.66 0.63 4.20
C ASN A 55 -6.34 0.14 5.61
N LEU A 56 -5.41 -0.79 5.76
CA LEU A 56 -4.97 -1.28 7.06
C LEU A 56 -4.31 -0.17 7.89
N ARG A 57 -3.47 0.68 7.28
CA ARG A 57 -2.87 1.84 7.96
C ARG A 57 -3.91 2.84 8.44
N ARG A 58 -4.95 3.07 7.63
CA ARG A 58 -6.07 3.96 7.97
C ARG A 58 -6.88 3.42 9.15
N ILE A 59 -7.20 2.12 9.16
CA ILE A 59 -7.91 1.48 10.29
C ILE A 59 -7.04 1.51 11.56
N LYS A 60 -5.73 1.28 11.44
CA LYS A 60 -4.78 1.37 12.55
C LYS A 60 -4.51 2.80 13.04
N SER A 61 -4.98 3.82 12.32
CA SER A 61 -4.81 5.24 12.68
C SER A 61 -6.19 5.87 12.88
N PRO A 62 -6.83 5.70 14.05
CA PRO A 62 -8.19 6.19 14.32
C PRO A 62 -8.37 7.68 13.99
N CYS A 63 -7.30 8.47 14.14
CA CYS A 63 -7.31 9.91 13.85
C CYS A 63 -7.58 10.27 12.37
N LEU A 64 -7.30 9.38 11.40
CA LEU A 64 -7.48 9.67 9.97
C LEU A 64 -8.83 9.22 9.41
N LEU A 65 -9.69 8.61 10.25
CA LEU A 65 -11.07 8.27 9.91
C LEU A 65 -12.05 9.40 10.28
N MET A 66 -11.56 10.49 10.88
CA MET A 66 -12.40 11.64 11.21
C MET A 66 -12.72 12.47 9.95
N PRO A 67 -13.98 12.87 9.75
CA PRO A 67 -14.34 13.83 8.70
C PRO A 67 -13.51 15.11 8.81
N ARG A 68 -13.08 15.68 7.68
CA ARG A 68 -12.29 16.93 7.64
C ARG A 68 -12.99 18.12 8.32
N SER A 69 -14.31 18.05 8.48
CA SER A 69 -15.13 19.01 9.24
C SER A 69 -14.94 18.95 10.77
N ALA A 70 -14.36 17.87 11.30
CA ALA A 70 -14.07 17.70 12.73
C ALA A 70 -12.67 18.19 13.14
N LEU A 71 -11.83 18.62 12.19
CA LEU A 71 -10.53 19.24 12.45
C LEU A 71 -10.69 20.76 12.55
N LYS A 72 -11.33 21.25 13.62
CA LYS A 72 -11.05 22.63 14.06
C LYS A 72 -10.00 22.55 15.16
N PRO A 73 -8.81 23.17 14.97
CA PRO A 73 -7.87 23.34 16.05
C PRO A 73 -8.33 24.53 16.88
N THR A 74 -8.98 24.27 18.01
CA THR A 74 -8.79 25.15 19.15
C THR A 74 -7.77 24.44 20.02
N ASP A 75 -6.57 25.00 20.00
CA ASP A 75 -5.53 24.81 21.00
C ASP A 75 -4.75 23.51 20.77
N GLY A 76 -3.51 23.61 20.28
CA GLY A 76 -2.61 22.49 19.97
C GLY A 76 -2.19 21.65 21.18
N SER A 77 -3.15 21.09 21.90
CA SER A 77 -2.98 20.22 23.06
C SER A 77 -3.52 18.82 22.73
N PRO A 78 -2.75 17.73 22.93
CA PRO A 78 -3.12 16.37 22.54
C PRO A 78 -4.15 15.71 23.50
N GLN A 79 -5.12 16.46 24.02
CA GLN A 79 -6.08 15.99 25.01
C GLN A 79 -6.98 14.86 24.47
N CYS A 80 -7.35 14.92 23.18
CA CYS A 80 -8.17 13.89 22.56
C CYS A 80 -7.45 12.53 22.44
N TRP A 81 -6.11 12.52 22.34
CA TRP A 81 -5.34 11.29 22.20
C TRP A 81 -5.29 10.50 23.52
N LEU A 82 -5.11 11.20 24.64
CA LEU A 82 -5.08 10.60 25.97
C LEU A 82 -6.46 10.12 26.43
N SER A 83 -7.55 10.79 26.00
CA SER A 83 -8.92 10.36 26.26
C SER A 83 -9.22 9.03 25.54
N TRP A 84 -8.91 8.94 24.24
CA TRP A 84 -9.13 7.74 23.44
C TRP A 84 -8.28 6.54 23.91
N CYS A 85 -7.01 6.76 24.28
CA CYS A 85 -6.17 5.72 24.87
C CYS A 85 -6.71 5.21 26.22
N ARG A 86 -7.28 6.09 27.05
CA ARG A 86 -7.88 5.72 28.35
C ARG A 86 -9.11 4.84 28.16
N ASP A 87 -9.96 5.16 27.20
CA ASP A 87 -11.17 4.38 26.91
C ASP A 87 -10.84 3.02 26.28
N GLN A 88 -9.78 2.92 25.49
CA GLN A 88 -9.36 1.66 24.88
C GLN A 88 -8.77 0.66 25.89
N VAL A 89 -8.08 1.13 26.94
CA VAL A 89 -7.63 0.28 28.05
C VAL A 89 -8.81 -0.21 28.88
N SER A 90 -9.88 0.60 28.99
CA SER A 90 -11.08 0.24 29.74
C SER A 90 -11.91 -0.88 29.09
N MET A 91 -11.81 -1.10 27.77
CA MET A 91 -12.46 -2.24 27.07
C MET A 91 -11.66 -3.54 27.12
N LEU A 92 -10.39 -3.52 27.57
CA LEU A 92 -9.51 -4.70 27.63
C LEU A 92 -9.39 -5.29 29.04
N VAL A 93 -9.88 -4.59 30.07
CA VAL A 93 -9.88 -5.03 31.47
C VAL A 93 -11.31 -5.06 32.06
N GLY A 94 -12.32 -5.12 31.19
CA GLY A 94 -13.73 -5.32 31.56
C GLY A 94 -14.24 -6.65 31.04
#